data_AF-A0A955YIA8-F1
#
_entry.id   AF-A0A955YIA8-F1
#
_cell.length_a   1.000
_cell.length_b   1.000
_cell.length_c   1.000
_cell.angle_alpha   90.00
_cell.angle_beta   90.00
_cell.angle_gamma   90.00
#
_symmetry.space_group_name_H-M   'P 1'
#
loop_
_entity.id
_entity.type
_entity.pdbx_description
1 polymer ?
#
loop_
_entity_poly.entity_id
_entity_poly.type
_entity_poly.pdbx_seq_one_letter_code
_entity_poly.pdbx_strand_id
1 'polypeptide(L)'
;EGALLGSQLTKPDELLRMASDSLASTIENTMFGEPHAPTRVRVASPELADALRAGHPGLDVVCAPTPELDDVLAAMRESLGQATGDPGAQEPSFLAWDITAEAMGAFFTAAAALYRAKPWKVVPDDQTLFAVTIERFDVRDGALSVIGQAGQSFGLILFSSLDDFEAYLDGADAMERGEAPELPEHLVLSYERRAVLQPALVKEATAHGWEVATSSAYPLLMSLDEELIAGPPESEQVTMVEALALALTQVLAEKKALKKAWAGGEPFARTLTVSTAEGEVEVTLRTPYARMPLVFDASHDLLADLAALARHEPMDDHTRQALEDALMERFAAAPEAQDVEDPHACRFLMDFAANYLGHTVASLGAADLRRVVFQLFPRKVSIEPSEASWVVDTLRAFYTFLKRELGLKQADACLAVLGGDAVKKLEAALSNPGNFGMAKSMVMAGAEAGFDVQSQEGLEAFMQSMSSMPLPASFPVPGLPQPTSKTATQGKAASQEKKGKRKAARSARRKNR
;
A
#
# COMPACT_ATOMS: atom_id res chain seq x y z
N GLU A 1 26.36 -8.69 -11.28
CA GLU A 1 25.61 -8.45 -10.02
C GLU A 1 26.19 -7.23 -9.34
N GLY A 2 25.47 -6.11 -9.42
CA GLY A 2 25.84 -4.84 -8.79
C GLY A 2 24.61 -3.94 -8.80
N ALA A 3 24.44 -3.13 -7.76
CA ALA A 3 23.31 -2.20 -7.63
C ALA A 3 23.81 -0.76 -7.76
N LEU A 4 23.02 0.10 -8.40
CA LEU A 4 23.28 1.54 -8.45
C LEU A 4 22.72 2.18 -7.17
N LEU A 5 23.61 2.60 -6.26
CA LEU A 5 23.20 3.16 -4.96
C LEU A 5 22.94 4.67 -5.00
N GLY A 6 23.44 5.35 -6.03
CA GLY A 6 23.28 6.78 -6.23
C GLY A 6 23.78 7.20 -7.61
N SER A 7 23.15 8.23 -8.18
CA SER A 7 23.60 8.85 -9.42
C SER A 7 23.29 10.34 -9.41
N GLN A 8 24.12 11.13 -10.10
CA GLN A 8 23.94 12.56 -10.17
C GLN A 8 24.33 13.07 -11.55
N LEU A 9 23.42 13.81 -12.18
CA LEU A 9 23.64 14.47 -13.46
C LEU A 9 24.14 15.89 -13.22
N THR A 10 25.29 16.23 -13.78
CA THR A 10 25.84 17.58 -13.74
C THR A 10 26.65 17.86 -15.01
N LYS A 11 27.08 19.11 -15.19
CA LYS A 11 27.89 19.50 -16.33
C LYS A 11 29.32 18.91 -16.22
N PRO A 12 29.99 18.63 -17.35
CA PRO A 12 31.32 18.02 -17.35
C PRO A 12 32.36 18.74 -16.48
N ASP A 13 32.28 20.07 -16.39
CA ASP A 13 33.18 20.94 -15.63
C ASP A 13 32.87 21.02 -14.13
N GLU A 14 31.74 20.48 -13.68
CA GLU A 14 31.30 20.48 -12.29
C GLU A 14 31.43 19.12 -11.60
N LEU A 15 31.59 18.04 -12.38
CA LEU A 15 31.66 16.65 -11.92
C LEU A 15 32.67 16.43 -10.79
N LEU A 16 33.92 16.84 -10.96
CA LEU A 16 34.97 16.62 -9.96
C LEU A 16 34.74 17.38 -8.66
N ARG A 17 34.12 18.56 -8.74
CA ARG A 17 33.83 19.41 -7.59
C ARG A 17 32.75 18.80 -6.69
N MET A 18 31.79 18.13 -7.32
CA MET A 18 30.63 17.54 -6.65
C MET A 18 30.86 16.09 -6.22
N ALA A 19 31.93 15.44 -6.69
CA ALA A 19 32.18 14.02 -6.45
C ALA A 19 32.19 13.62 -4.96
N SER A 20 32.84 14.43 -4.11
CA SER A 20 32.91 14.17 -2.67
C SER A 20 31.54 14.24 -2.01
N ASP A 21 30.77 15.28 -2.31
CA ASP A 21 29.43 15.50 -1.76
C ASP A 21 28.45 14.46 -2.29
N SER A 22 28.60 14.07 -3.56
CA SER A 22 27.81 13.01 -4.20
C SER A 22 28.03 11.67 -3.50
N LEU A 23 29.28 11.31 -3.19
CA LEU A 23 29.59 10.10 -2.43
C LEU A 23 29.07 10.18 -0.99
N ALA A 24 29.23 11.31 -0.31
CA ALA A 24 28.70 11.51 1.05
C ALA A 24 27.17 11.36 1.08
N SER A 25 26.49 12.02 0.15
CA SER A 25 25.03 11.91 -0.01
C SER A 25 24.61 10.48 -0.32
N THR A 26 25.39 9.74 -1.11
CA THR A 26 25.09 8.33 -1.41
C THR A 26 25.27 7.43 -0.19
N ILE A 27 26.27 7.70 0.66
CA ILE A 27 26.49 6.97 1.91
C ILE A 27 25.37 7.23 2.92
N GLU A 28 24.90 8.48 3.02
CA GLU A 28 23.86 8.91 3.96
C GLU A 28 22.45 8.58 3.49
N ASN A 29 22.19 8.67 2.18
CA ASN A 29 20.88 8.53 1.54
C ASN A 29 20.94 7.52 0.38
N THR A 30 21.28 6.27 0.68
CA THR A 30 21.33 5.18 -0.31
C THR A 30 19.97 4.95 -0.98
N MET A 31 19.93 4.80 -2.31
CA MET A 31 18.69 4.56 -3.06
C MET A 31 17.98 3.26 -2.66
N PHE A 32 18.75 2.23 -2.26
CA PHE A 32 18.25 0.97 -1.74
C PHE A 32 19.21 0.46 -0.64
N GLY A 33 18.67 -0.15 0.43
CA GLY A 33 19.44 -0.71 1.55
C GLY A 33 19.66 0.26 2.73
N GLU A 34 20.34 -0.22 3.79
CA GLU A 34 20.70 0.64 4.93
C GLU A 34 21.93 1.50 4.60
N PRO A 35 21.97 2.77 5.07
CA PRO A 35 23.13 3.64 4.93
C PRO A 35 24.41 2.97 5.43
N HIS A 36 25.42 2.84 4.56
CA HIS A 36 26.68 2.22 4.91
C HIS A 36 27.86 2.91 4.23
N ALA A 37 28.95 3.14 4.97
CA ALA A 37 30.18 3.66 4.41
C ALA A 37 30.98 2.52 3.76
N PRO A 38 31.37 2.63 2.47
CA PRO A 38 32.23 1.64 1.84
C PRO A 38 33.63 1.67 2.44
N THR A 39 34.26 0.50 2.56
CA THR A 39 35.66 0.39 3.02
C THR A 39 36.66 0.71 1.91
N ARG A 40 36.25 0.53 0.65
CA ARG A 40 37.07 0.81 -0.53
C ARG A 40 36.19 1.33 -1.68
N VAL A 41 36.69 2.32 -2.41
CA VAL A 41 36.07 2.87 -3.61
C VAL A 41 37.04 2.77 -4.79
N ARG A 42 36.60 2.21 -5.91
CA ARG A 42 37.36 2.12 -7.15
C ARG A 42 36.81 3.12 -8.15
N VAL A 43 37.70 3.90 -8.78
CA VAL A 43 37.34 4.93 -9.78
C VAL A 43 38.21 4.83 -11.02
N ALA A 44 37.65 5.26 -12.16
CA ALA A 44 38.29 5.15 -13.47
C ALA A 44 39.40 6.18 -13.73
N SER A 45 39.38 7.33 -13.05
CA SER A 45 40.33 8.43 -13.31
C SER A 45 41.13 8.85 -12.08
N PRO A 46 42.41 9.23 -12.26
CA PRO A 46 43.25 9.76 -11.17
C PRO A 46 42.66 11.02 -10.52
N GLU A 47 42.07 11.90 -11.32
CA GLU A 47 41.52 13.18 -10.86
C GLU A 47 40.32 12.98 -9.93
N LEU A 48 39.47 11.99 -10.23
CA LEU A 48 38.36 11.63 -9.37
C LEU A 48 38.85 10.94 -8.09
N ALA A 49 39.91 10.13 -8.19
CA ALA A 49 40.51 9.50 -7.01
C ALA A 49 41.05 10.55 -6.03
N ASP A 50 41.73 11.57 -6.55
CA ASP A 50 42.29 12.64 -5.73
C ASP A 50 41.19 13.53 -5.10
N ALA A 51 40.14 13.84 -5.86
CA ALA A 51 38.98 14.56 -5.34
C ALA A 51 38.30 13.81 -4.18
N LEU A 52 38.11 12.49 -4.32
CA LEU A 52 37.50 11.66 -3.26
C LEU A 52 38.41 11.49 -2.05
N ARG A 53 39.73 11.34 -2.23
CA ARG A 53 40.69 11.27 -1.10
C ARG A 53 40.73 12.55 -0.29
N ALA A 54 40.62 13.71 -0.96
CA ALA A 54 40.60 15.01 -0.30
C ALA A 54 39.34 15.19 0.57
N GLY A 55 38.19 14.71 0.09
CA GLY A 55 36.92 14.79 0.83
C GLY A 55 36.74 13.69 1.89
N HIS A 56 37.34 12.51 1.67
CA HIS A 56 37.14 11.31 2.49
C HIS A 56 38.48 10.65 2.84
N PRO A 57 39.30 11.26 3.74
CA PRO A 57 40.66 10.78 4.03
C PRO A 57 40.71 9.40 4.72
N GLY A 58 39.58 8.91 5.26
CA GLY A 58 39.47 7.59 5.88
C GLY A 58 39.10 6.45 4.92
N LEU A 59 38.91 6.75 3.63
CA LEU A 59 38.39 5.82 2.63
C LEU A 59 39.52 5.32 1.71
N ASP A 60 39.59 4.02 1.48
CA ASP A 60 40.58 3.45 0.55
C ASP A 60 40.13 3.68 -0.90
N VAL A 61 40.65 4.73 -1.54
CA VAL A 61 40.32 5.08 -2.93
C VAL A 61 41.40 4.59 -3.88
N VAL A 62 41.01 3.72 -4.82
CA VAL A 62 41.89 3.10 -5.82
C VAL A 62 41.51 3.56 -7.23
N CYS A 63 42.50 4.00 -8.01
CA CYS A 63 42.31 4.29 -9.43
C CYS A 63 42.60 3.01 -10.24
N ALA A 64 41.58 2.43 -10.86
CA ALA A 64 41.70 1.25 -11.71
C ALA A 64 40.53 1.21 -12.71
N PRO A 65 40.67 0.51 -13.87
CA PRO A 65 39.58 0.42 -14.85
C PRO A 65 38.29 -0.09 -14.22
N THR A 66 37.15 0.46 -14.60
CA THR A 66 35.80 0.07 -14.14
C THR A 66 34.92 -0.38 -15.31
N PRO A 67 35.26 -1.48 -15.99
CA PRO A 67 34.52 -1.95 -17.16
C PRO A 67 33.05 -2.28 -16.86
N GLU A 68 32.75 -2.64 -15.60
CA GLU A 68 31.38 -2.94 -15.17
C GLU A 68 30.48 -1.70 -15.20
N LEU A 69 31.06 -0.49 -15.08
CA LEU A 69 30.32 0.75 -15.25
C LEU A 69 30.09 1.08 -16.72
N ASP A 70 30.91 0.57 -17.65
CA ASP A 70 30.69 0.80 -19.08
C ASP A 70 29.42 0.09 -19.57
N ASP A 71 29.15 -1.12 -19.07
CA ASP A 71 27.91 -1.86 -19.35
C ASP A 71 26.69 -1.14 -18.76
N VAL A 72 26.79 -0.65 -17.52
CA VAL A 72 25.73 0.16 -16.89
C VAL A 72 25.52 1.47 -17.64
N LEU A 73 26.57 2.15 -18.06
CA LEU A 73 26.47 3.38 -18.86
C LEU A 73 25.92 3.11 -20.26
N ALA A 74 26.19 1.94 -20.84
CA ALA A 74 25.62 1.53 -22.13
C ALA A 74 24.12 1.28 -21.99
N ALA A 75 23.69 0.50 -20.98
CA ALA A 75 22.28 0.26 -20.69
C ALA A 75 21.55 1.56 -20.29
N MET A 76 22.18 2.41 -19.48
CA MET A 76 21.66 3.74 -19.18
C MET A 76 21.59 4.60 -20.44
N ARG A 77 22.56 4.56 -21.36
CA ARG A 77 22.47 5.30 -22.64
C ARG A 77 21.42 4.74 -23.59
N GLU A 78 21.13 3.44 -23.54
CA GLU A 78 20.07 2.82 -24.31
C GLU A 78 18.70 3.28 -23.76
N SER A 79 18.50 3.20 -22.44
CA SER A 79 17.31 3.70 -21.76
C SER A 79 17.15 5.22 -21.84
N LEU A 80 18.23 5.99 -21.65
CA LEU A 80 18.22 7.44 -21.83
C LEU A 80 18.17 7.83 -23.31
N GLY A 81 18.66 7.00 -24.23
CA GLY A 81 18.54 7.22 -25.68
C GLY A 81 17.10 7.08 -26.16
N GLN A 82 16.32 6.22 -25.49
CA GLN A 82 14.87 6.17 -25.61
C GLN A 82 14.19 7.41 -24.98
N ALA A 83 14.72 7.96 -23.89
CA ALA A 83 14.16 9.14 -23.20
C ALA A 83 14.65 10.51 -23.71
N THR A 84 15.81 10.57 -24.36
CA THR A 84 16.53 11.78 -24.81
C THR A 84 17.10 11.55 -26.20
N GLY A 85 16.20 11.31 -27.16
CA GLY A 85 16.44 11.44 -28.60
C GLY A 85 17.84 11.11 -29.08
N ASP A 86 18.11 9.83 -29.32
CA ASP A 86 19.13 9.41 -30.28
C ASP A 86 18.94 10.23 -31.59
N PRO A 87 20.00 10.82 -32.19
CA PRO A 87 19.90 11.45 -33.51
C PRO A 87 19.44 10.51 -34.63
N GLY A 88 19.31 9.21 -34.37
CA GLY A 88 18.62 8.22 -35.22
C GLY A 88 17.25 7.74 -34.73
N ALA A 89 16.80 8.11 -33.52
CA ALA A 89 15.45 7.80 -33.04
C ALA A 89 14.43 8.66 -33.76
N GLN A 90 13.37 8.01 -34.25
CA GLN A 90 12.24 8.66 -34.90
C GLN A 90 11.64 9.71 -33.96
N GLU A 91 11.35 10.92 -34.46
CA GLU A 91 10.69 11.95 -33.63
C GLU A 91 9.41 11.37 -33.00
N PRO A 92 9.14 11.62 -31.71
CA PRO A 92 7.95 11.09 -31.06
C PRO A 92 6.69 11.62 -31.75
N SER A 93 5.80 10.69 -32.07
CA SER A 93 4.56 10.94 -32.80
C SER A 93 3.43 10.14 -32.15
N PHE A 94 2.25 10.76 -32.07
CA PHE A 94 1.01 10.12 -31.67
C PHE A 94 0.56 9.03 -32.67
N LEU A 95 1.16 8.99 -33.86
CA LEU A 95 0.80 8.11 -34.97
C LEU A 95 1.84 7.00 -35.22
N ALA A 96 2.87 6.86 -34.37
CA ALA A 96 4.02 6.00 -34.64
C ALA A 96 3.72 4.47 -34.64
N TRP A 97 2.48 4.05 -34.39
CA TRP A 97 2.08 2.63 -34.24
C TRP A 97 0.77 2.30 -34.97
N ASP A 98 0.68 2.72 -36.24
CA ASP A 98 -0.48 2.48 -37.13
C ASP A 98 -1.81 3.07 -36.63
N ILE A 99 -1.75 3.98 -35.65
CA ILE A 99 -2.90 4.75 -35.21
C ILE A 99 -3.22 5.79 -36.28
N THR A 100 -4.47 5.81 -36.74
CA THR A 100 -4.90 6.79 -37.75
C THR A 100 -5.05 8.18 -37.13
N ALA A 101 -4.83 9.22 -37.92
CA ALA A 101 -5.02 10.60 -37.47
C ALA A 101 -6.48 10.88 -37.09
N GLU A 102 -7.42 10.18 -37.70
CA GLU A 102 -8.85 10.21 -37.41
C GLU A 102 -9.15 9.60 -36.04
N ALA A 103 -8.64 8.39 -35.74
CA ALA A 103 -8.82 7.75 -34.45
C ALA A 103 -8.22 8.58 -33.30
N MET A 104 -7.00 9.08 -33.50
CA MET A 104 -6.36 9.96 -32.53
C MET A 104 -7.14 11.28 -32.35
N GLY A 105 -7.67 11.86 -33.43
CA GLY A 105 -8.51 13.06 -33.36
C GLY A 105 -9.82 12.86 -32.60
N ALA A 106 -10.45 11.70 -32.75
CA ALA A 106 -11.64 11.33 -32.01
C ALA A 106 -11.34 11.14 -30.50
N PHE A 107 -10.24 10.46 -30.17
CA PHE A 107 -9.73 10.36 -28.81
C PHE A 107 -9.45 11.73 -28.19
N PHE A 108 -8.76 12.64 -28.89
CA PHE A 108 -8.50 14.00 -28.41
C PHE A 108 -9.80 14.76 -28.10
N THR A 109 -10.80 14.62 -28.97
CA THR A 109 -12.12 15.24 -28.79
C THR A 109 -12.84 14.68 -27.55
N ALA A 110 -12.85 13.36 -27.37
CA ALA A 110 -13.45 12.71 -26.21
C ALA A 110 -12.73 13.09 -24.90
N ALA A 111 -11.41 13.10 -24.91
CA ALA A 111 -10.60 13.52 -23.76
C ALA A 111 -10.83 15.00 -23.42
N ALA A 112 -10.93 15.88 -24.42
CA ALA A 112 -11.23 17.29 -24.19
C ALA A 112 -12.62 17.48 -23.53
N ALA A 113 -13.62 16.71 -23.94
CA ALA A 113 -14.94 16.71 -23.31
C ALA A 113 -14.88 16.23 -21.85
N LEU A 114 -14.16 15.14 -21.58
CA LEU A 114 -13.96 14.61 -20.23
C LEU A 114 -13.24 15.62 -19.33
N TYR A 115 -12.19 16.28 -19.82
CA TYR A 115 -11.47 17.30 -19.06
C TYR A 115 -12.39 18.46 -18.65
N ARG A 116 -13.28 18.89 -19.55
CA ARG A 116 -14.27 19.95 -19.25
C ARG A 116 -15.31 19.49 -18.22
N ALA A 117 -15.67 18.21 -18.21
CA ALA A 117 -16.58 17.63 -17.23
C ALA A 117 -15.96 17.60 -15.81
N LYS A 118 -14.63 17.63 -15.70
CA LYS A 118 -13.85 17.70 -14.45
C LYS A 118 -14.21 16.54 -13.48
N PRO A 119 -13.98 15.28 -13.87
CA PRO A 119 -14.30 14.11 -13.04
C PRO A 119 -13.72 14.21 -11.63
N TRP A 120 -12.48 14.69 -11.49
CA TRP A 120 -11.78 14.93 -10.21
C TRP A 120 -12.44 15.98 -9.29
N LYS A 121 -13.46 16.71 -9.74
CA LYS A 121 -14.30 17.57 -8.87
C LYS A 121 -15.63 16.93 -8.48
N VAL A 122 -15.98 15.83 -9.12
CA VAL A 122 -17.25 15.11 -8.91
C VAL A 122 -17.01 13.87 -8.07
N VAL A 123 -15.98 13.09 -8.42
CA VAL A 123 -15.56 11.89 -7.69
C VAL A 123 -14.87 12.32 -6.37
N PRO A 124 -15.25 11.76 -5.22
CA PRO A 124 -14.75 12.19 -3.90
C PRO A 124 -13.24 12.10 -3.73
N ASP A 125 -12.66 10.97 -4.12
CA ASP A 125 -11.23 10.64 -3.99
C ASP A 125 -10.85 9.62 -5.07
N ASP A 126 -9.56 9.35 -5.21
CA ASP A 126 -8.97 8.40 -6.17
C ASP A 126 -9.19 6.92 -5.80
N GLN A 127 -9.74 6.66 -4.60
CA GLN A 127 -10.18 5.34 -4.13
C GLN A 127 -11.69 5.11 -4.32
N THR A 128 -12.42 6.11 -4.81
CA THR A 128 -13.82 5.98 -5.19
C THR A 128 -13.91 5.52 -6.64
N LEU A 129 -13.89 4.21 -6.82
CA LEU A 129 -13.74 3.56 -8.11
C LEU A 129 -15.06 3.34 -8.86
N PHE A 130 -14.96 3.28 -10.18
CA PHE A 130 -15.99 2.69 -11.05
C PHE A 130 -15.57 1.28 -11.48
N ALA A 131 -16.49 0.33 -11.47
CA ALA A 131 -16.36 -0.93 -12.19
C ALA A 131 -16.72 -0.68 -13.66
N VAL A 132 -15.84 -1.09 -14.57
CA VAL A 132 -15.96 -0.88 -16.02
C VAL A 132 -16.12 -2.22 -16.72
N THR A 133 -17.12 -2.34 -17.58
CA THR A 133 -17.23 -3.48 -18.51
C THR A 133 -17.37 -2.96 -19.93
N ILE A 134 -16.47 -3.40 -20.80
CA ILE A 134 -16.47 -3.13 -22.24
C ILE A 134 -16.17 -4.45 -22.97
N GLU A 135 -17.22 -5.20 -23.26
CA GLU A 135 -17.14 -6.57 -23.82
C GLU A 135 -16.33 -6.64 -25.13
N ARG A 136 -16.37 -5.58 -25.95
CA ARG A 136 -15.62 -5.51 -27.22
C ARG A 136 -14.11 -5.63 -27.02
N PHE A 137 -13.57 -5.18 -25.89
CA PHE A 137 -12.14 -5.15 -25.59
C PHE A 137 -11.78 -6.11 -24.44
N ASP A 138 -12.64 -7.08 -24.14
CA ASP A 138 -12.48 -8.07 -23.05
C ASP A 138 -12.23 -7.47 -21.65
N VAL A 139 -12.64 -6.21 -21.43
CA VAL A 139 -12.59 -5.59 -20.11
C VAL A 139 -13.88 -5.95 -19.37
N ARG A 140 -13.78 -6.72 -18.29
CA ARG A 140 -14.93 -7.09 -17.43
C ARG A 140 -14.66 -6.77 -15.99
N ASP A 141 -15.51 -5.92 -15.40
CA ASP A 141 -15.32 -5.39 -14.05
C ASP A 141 -13.89 -4.82 -13.85
N GLY A 142 -13.36 -4.09 -14.83
CA GLY A 142 -12.09 -3.36 -14.68
C GLY A 142 -12.21 -2.24 -13.65
N ALA A 143 -11.16 -1.95 -12.88
CA ALA A 143 -11.17 -0.89 -11.89
C ALA A 143 -10.71 0.43 -12.50
N LEU A 144 -11.62 1.41 -12.53
CA LEU A 144 -11.33 2.75 -13.00
C LEU A 144 -11.18 3.72 -11.83
N SER A 145 -9.96 4.21 -11.64
CA SER A 145 -9.64 5.30 -10.74
C SER A 145 -9.63 6.64 -11.49
N VAL A 146 -10.24 7.65 -10.89
CA VAL A 146 -10.12 9.04 -11.33
C VAL A 146 -9.07 9.71 -10.47
N ILE A 147 -8.07 10.35 -11.09
CA ILE A 147 -6.99 11.05 -10.38
C ILE A 147 -7.06 12.57 -10.57
N GLY A 148 -6.51 13.30 -9.60
CA GLY A 148 -6.37 14.76 -9.64
C GLY A 148 -7.18 15.55 -8.62
N GLN A 149 -7.77 14.89 -7.62
CA GLN A 149 -8.55 15.48 -6.53
C GLN A 149 -7.69 16.42 -5.67
N ALA A 150 -6.39 16.13 -5.52
CA ALA A 150 -5.40 16.99 -4.87
C ALA A 150 -4.97 18.20 -5.72
N GLY A 151 -5.51 18.37 -6.94
CA GLY A 151 -5.21 19.48 -7.84
C GLY A 151 -3.90 19.33 -8.64
N GLN A 152 -3.29 18.14 -8.62
CA GLN A 152 -2.10 17.76 -9.38
C GLN A 152 -2.42 16.51 -10.21
N SER A 153 -1.76 16.33 -11.36
CA SER A 153 -1.86 15.11 -12.21
C SER A 153 -3.31 14.66 -12.47
N PHE A 154 -3.99 15.35 -13.39
CA PHE A 154 -5.36 15.02 -13.77
C PHE A 154 -5.37 13.86 -14.76
N GLY A 155 -6.34 12.94 -14.61
CA GLY A 155 -6.38 11.77 -15.47
C GLY A 155 -7.33 10.66 -15.02
N LEU A 156 -7.17 9.52 -15.68
CA LEU A 156 -7.80 8.24 -15.34
C LEU A 156 -6.71 7.16 -15.30
N ILE A 157 -6.88 6.19 -14.42
CA ILE A 157 -6.11 4.95 -14.43
C ILE A 157 -7.08 3.78 -14.48
N LEU A 158 -6.91 2.90 -15.46
CA LEU A 158 -7.72 1.70 -15.66
C LEU A 158 -6.87 0.46 -15.38
N PHE A 159 -7.37 -0.38 -14.48
CA PHE A 159 -6.80 -1.68 -14.13
C PHE A 159 -7.72 -2.80 -14.60
N SER A 160 -7.16 -3.97 -14.88
CA SER A 160 -7.91 -5.14 -15.32
C SER A 160 -8.88 -5.65 -14.24
N SER A 161 -8.54 -5.44 -12.96
CA SER A 161 -9.37 -5.85 -11.83
C SER A 161 -9.23 -4.92 -10.62
N LEU A 162 -10.09 -5.12 -9.61
CA LEU A 162 -9.93 -4.46 -8.31
C LEU A 162 -8.66 -4.91 -7.59
N ASP A 163 -8.26 -6.18 -7.75
CA ASP A 163 -7.05 -6.72 -7.12
C ASP A 163 -5.79 -6.06 -7.70
N ASP A 164 -5.79 -5.75 -9.00
CA ASP A 164 -4.71 -4.98 -9.65
C ASP A 164 -4.67 -3.53 -9.16
N PHE A 165 -5.81 -2.89 -8.93
CA PHE A 165 -5.82 -1.56 -8.30
C PHE A 165 -5.22 -1.61 -6.89
N GLU A 166 -5.53 -2.65 -6.10
CA GLU A 166 -4.96 -2.83 -4.76
C GLU A 166 -3.46 -3.11 -4.81
N ALA A 167 -3.00 -3.97 -5.72
CA ALA A 167 -1.58 -4.22 -5.96
C ALA A 167 -0.82 -2.96 -6.39
N TYR A 168 -1.45 -2.11 -7.22
CA TYR A 168 -0.90 -0.81 -7.57
C TYR A 168 -0.72 0.11 -6.36
N LEU A 169 -1.69 0.14 -5.43
CA LEU A 169 -1.55 0.91 -4.18
C LEU A 169 -0.42 0.36 -3.31
N ASP A 170 -0.30 -0.96 -3.20
CA ASP A 170 0.77 -1.61 -2.43
C ASP A 170 2.16 -1.34 -3.03
N GLY A 171 2.27 -1.37 -4.36
CA GLY A 171 3.47 -1.00 -5.08
C GLY A 171 3.84 0.48 -4.91
N ALA A 172 2.86 1.39 -4.98
CA ALA A 172 3.10 2.81 -4.70
C ALA A 172 3.59 3.04 -3.27
N ASP A 173 2.99 2.35 -2.30
CA ASP A 173 3.43 2.36 -0.90
C ASP A 173 4.85 1.77 -0.76
N ALA A 174 5.25 0.79 -1.59
CA ALA A 174 6.60 0.22 -1.62
C ALA A 174 7.62 1.24 -2.16
N MET A 175 7.27 1.98 -3.22
CA MET A 175 8.11 3.07 -3.74
C MET A 175 8.36 4.14 -2.68
N GLU A 176 7.33 4.52 -1.92
CA GLU A 176 7.49 5.49 -0.82
C GLU A 176 8.41 4.98 0.30
N ARG A 177 8.52 3.66 0.46
CA ARG A 177 9.45 3.01 1.41
C ARG A 177 10.86 2.80 0.83
N GLY A 178 11.10 3.14 -0.44
CA GLY A 178 12.36 2.85 -1.13
C GLY A 178 12.55 1.36 -1.46
N GLU A 179 11.45 0.60 -1.53
CA GLU A 179 11.44 -0.80 -1.95
C GLU A 179 11.17 -0.87 -3.46
N ALA A 180 11.61 -1.95 -4.11
CA ALA A 180 11.23 -2.22 -5.49
C ALA A 180 9.72 -2.48 -5.56
N PRO A 181 8.95 -1.72 -6.34
CA PRO A 181 7.53 -1.94 -6.47
C PRO A 181 7.22 -3.08 -7.43
N GLU A 182 6.21 -3.87 -7.11
CA GLU A 182 5.51 -4.71 -8.09
C GLU A 182 4.24 -3.94 -8.45
N LEU A 183 4.16 -3.44 -9.70
CA LEU A 183 2.96 -2.75 -10.20
C LEU A 183 2.33 -3.62 -11.29
N PRO A 184 1.01 -3.80 -11.28
CA PRO A 184 0.34 -4.57 -12.32
C PRO A 184 0.28 -3.78 -13.62
N GLU A 185 -0.01 -4.48 -14.72
CA GLU A 185 -0.30 -3.83 -16.00
C GLU A 185 -1.51 -2.89 -15.87
N HIS A 186 -1.37 -1.66 -16.37
CA HIS A 186 -2.44 -0.67 -16.31
C HIS A 186 -2.36 0.38 -17.42
N LEU A 187 -3.51 0.95 -17.74
CA LEU A 187 -3.64 2.03 -18.72
C LEU A 187 -3.82 3.37 -18.03
N VAL A 188 -3.05 4.37 -18.47
CA VAL A 188 -3.06 5.71 -17.91
C VAL A 188 -3.43 6.73 -18.98
N LEU A 189 -4.54 7.44 -18.75
CA LEU A 189 -4.85 8.69 -19.42
C LEU A 189 -4.45 9.85 -18.52
N SER A 190 -3.46 10.65 -18.92
CA SER A 190 -3.01 11.84 -18.18
C SER A 190 -3.19 13.12 -19.01
N TYR A 191 -3.31 14.26 -18.33
CA TYR A 191 -3.39 15.57 -18.97
C TYR A 191 -2.15 16.41 -18.68
N GLU A 192 -1.40 16.71 -19.73
CA GLU A 192 -0.14 17.43 -19.64
C GLU A 192 -0.24 18.89 -20.09
N ARG A 193 0.67 19.70 -19.55
CA ARG A 193 0.84 21.08 -20.00
C ARG A 193 1.65 21.11 -21.29
N ARG A 194 1.26 21.97 -22.23
CA ARG A 194 2.01 22.21 -23.47
C ARG A 194 3.51 22.45 -23.25
N ALA A 195 3.88 23.11 -22.15
CA ALA A 195 5.27 23.44 -21.83
C ALA A 195 6.12 22.25 -21.37
N VAL A 196 5.48 21.15 -20.96
CA VAL A 196 6.13 19.91 -20.50
C VAL A 196 6.21 18.90 -21.65
N LEU A 197 5.31 19.01 -22.64
CA LEU A 197 5.33 18.15 -23.83
C LEU A 197 6.50 18.44 -24.77
N GLN A 198 6.91 17.38 -25.47
CA GLN A 198 7.90 17.49 -26.53
C GLN A 198 7.38 18.35 -27.70
N PRO A 199 8.20 19.24 -28.29
CA PRO A 199 7.76 20.13 -29.35
C PRO A 199 7.16 19.44 -30.58
N ALA A 200 7.64 18.24 -30.93
CA ALA A 200 7.15 17.43 -32.05
C ALA A 200 5.67 17.06 -31.86
N LEU A 201 5.30 16.52 -30.70
CA LEU A 201 3.92 16.14 -30.35
C LEU A 201 2.97 17.34 -30.38
N VAL A 202 3.40 18.48 -29.84
CA VAL A 202 2.60 19.73 -29.87
C VAL A 202 2.37 20.20 -31.30
N LYS A 203 3.40 20.13 -32.14
CA LYS A 203 3.33 20.52 -33.55
C LYS A 203 2.41 19.59 -34.34
N GLU A 204 2.50 18.28 -34.11
CA GLU A 204 1.65 17.27 -34.74
C GLU A 204 0.17 17.49 -34.39
N ALA A 205 -0.16 17.59 -33.10
CA ALA A 205 -1.53 17.85 -32.67
C ALA A 205 -2.09 19.16 -33.25
N THR A 206 -1.25 20.20 -33.34
CA THR A 206 -1.64 21.49 -33.97
C THR A 206 -1.84 21.35 -35.49
N ALA A 207 -0.99 20.58 -36.17
CA ALA A 207 -1.05 20.38 -37.61
C ALA A 207 -2.30 19.61 -38.04
N HIS A 208 -2.71 18.60 -37.26
CA HIS A 208 -3.95 17.86 -37.47
C HIS A 208 -5.19 18.58 -36.96
N GLY A 209 -5.03 19.65 -36.18
CA GLY A 209 -6.16 20.41 -35.63
C GLY A 209 -6.93 19.64 -34.56
N TRP A 210 -6.29 18.70 -33.86
CA TRP A 210 -6.94 17.92 -32.81
C TRP A 210 -7.37 18.80 -31.64
N GLU A 211 -8.55 18.51 -31.11
CA GLU A 211 -9.16 19.33 -30.07
C GLU A 211 -8.43 19.15 -28.72
N VAL A 212 -8.06 20.27 -28.08
CA VAL A 212 -7.49 20.27 -26.74
C VAL A 212 -8.31 21.21 -25.86
N ALA A 213 -8.71 20.75 -24.67
CA ALA A 213 -9.60 21.53 -23.80
C ALA A 213 -9.00 22.88 -23.39
N THR A 214 -7.72 22.90 -23.03
CA THR A 214 -6.91 24.09 -22.72
C THR A 214 -5.45 23.81 -23.03
N SER A 215 -4.59 24.84 -23.05
CA SER A 215 -3.13 24.67 -23.20
C SER A 215 -2.46 23.88 -22.06
N SER A 216 -3.22 23.52 -21.02
CA SER A 216 -2.78 22.74 -19.86
C SER A 216 -3.39 21.34 -19.80
N ALA A 217 -3.99 20.87 -20.90
CA ALA A 217 -4.84 19.69 -20.92
C ALA A 217 -4.64 18.83 -22.17
N TYR A 218 -3.39 18.63 -22.59
CA TYR A 218 -3.07 17.71 -23.68
C TYR A 218 -3.19 16.27 -23.18
N PRO A 219 -4.01 15.42 -23.80
CA PRO A 219 -4.15 14.04 -23.36
C PRO A 219 -2.92 13.22 -23.78
N LEU A 220 -2.37 12.45 -22.85
CA LEU A 220 -1.38 11.40 -23.10
C LEU A 220 -1.95 10.06 -22.63
N LEU A 221 -1.94 9.08 -23.53
CA LEU A 221 -2.29 7.70 -23.22
C LEU A 221 -1.01 6.87 -23.17
N MET A 222 -0.86 6.10 -22.09
CA MET A 222 0.27 5.20 -21.89
C MET A 222 -0.23 3.84 -21.40
N SER A 223 0.40 2.78 -21.88
CA SER A 223 0.28 1.43 -21.31
C SER A 223 1.54 1.14 -20.50
N LEU A 224 1.38 0.76 -19.24
CA LEU A 224 2.49 0.39 -18.36
C LEU A 224 2.39 -1.11 -18.11
N ASP A 225 3.45 -1.85 -18.44
CA ASP A 225 3.55 -3.26 -18.12
C ASP A 225 4.08 -3.50 -16.70
N GLU A 226 4.19 -4.78 -16.31
CA GLU A 226 4.69 -5.20 -15.00
C GLU A 226 6.15 -4.78 -14.73
N GLU A 227 6.92 -4.45 -15.77
CA GLU A 227 8.31 -3.97 -15.68
C GLU A 227 8.41 -2.42 -15.67
N LEU A 228 7.27 -1.72 -15.62
CA LEU A 228 7.17 -0.25 -15.72
C LEU A 228 7.69 0.33 -17.03
N ILE A 229 7.77 -0.51 -18.06
CA ILE A 229 8.17 -0.06 -19.38
C ILE A 229 6.92 0.55 -20.00
N ALA A 230 6.97 1.86 -20.24
CA ALA A 230 5.91 2.56 -20.93
C ALA A 230 5.88 2.11 -22.40
N GLY A 231 4.93 1.25 -22.72
CA GLY A 231 4.61 0.88 -24.07
C GLY A 231 3.77 1.96 -24.75
N PRO A 232 3.95 2.18 -26.06
CA PRO A 232 3.00 2.96 -26.83
C PRO A 232 1.64 2.26 -26.85
N PRO A 233 0.52 2.99 -26.74
CA PRO A 233 -0.79 2.37 -26.72
C PRO A 233 -1.14 1.77 -28.09
N GLU A 234 -1.82 0.64 -28.09
CA GLU A 234 -2.35 0.02 -29.30
C GLU A 234 -3.58 0.78 -29.81
N SER A 235 -3.89 0.66 -31.11
CA SER A 235 -5.07 1.32 -31.71
C SER A 235 -6.37 0.93 -30.99
N GLU A 236 -6.51 -0.32 -30.54
CA GLU A 236 -7.68 -0.77 -29.78
C GLU A 236 -7.78 -0.05 -28.43
N GLN A 237 -6.65 0.18 -27.75
CA GLN A 237 -6.60 0.89 -26.48
C GLN A 237 -6.98 2.37 -26.65
N VAL A 238 -6.60 3.00 -27.77
CA VAL A 238 -7.02 4.37 -28.10
C VAL A 238 -8.55 4.45 -28.22
N THR A 239 -9.16 3.54 -28.99
CA THR A 239 -10.63 3.46 -29.13
C THR A 239 -11.33 3.12 -27.82
N MET A 240 -10.75 2.23 -27.02
CA MET A 240 -11.30 1.86 -25.72
C MET A 240 -11.35 3.06 -24.77
N VAL A 241 -10.25 3.83 -24.68
CA VAL A 241 -10.18 5.00 -23.81
C VAL A 241 -11.02 6.16 -24.36
N GLU A 242 -11.16 6.29 -25.68
CA GLU A 242 -12.15 7.17 -26.32
C GLU A 242 -13.58 6.83 -25.84
N ALA A 243 -13.99 5.56 -25.97
CA ALA A 243 -15.30 5.09 -25.53
C ALA A 243 -15.53 5.36 -24.04
N LEU A 244 -14.52 5.07 -23.22
CA LEU A 244 -14.57 5.28 -21.77
C LEU A 244 -14.73 6.78 -21.43
N ALA A 245 -13.99 7.66 -22.10
CA ALA A 245 -14.07 9.10 -21.89
C ALA A 245 -15.45 9.66 -22.27
N LEU A 246 -16.04 9.18 -23.38
CA LEU A 246 -17.40 9.54 -23.80
C LEU A 246 -18.45 9.07 -22.79
N ALA A 247 -18.40 7.80 -22.38
CA ALA A 247 -19.35 7.21 -21.45
C ALA A 247 -19.27 7.85 -20.06
N LEU A 248 -18.05 8.01 -19.53
CA LEU A 248 -17.84 8.63 -18.22
C LEU A 248 -18.32 10.09 -18.22
N THR A 249 -18.09 10.85 -19.30
CA THR A 249 -18.61 12.22 -19.43
C THR A 249 -20.13 12.29 -19.28
N GLN A 250 -20.85 11.34 -19.87
CA GLN A 250 -22.31 11.25 -19.72
C GLN A 250 -22.73 10.84 -18.31
N VAL A 251 -22.08 9.82 -17.73
CA VAL A 251 -22.35 9.36 -16.35
C VAL A 251 -22.15 10.49 -15.33
N LEU A 252 -21.11 11.31 -15.48
CA LEU A 252 -20.81 12.45 -14.60
C LEU A 252 -21.88 13.55 -14.63
N ALA A 253 -22.77 13.57 -15.64
CA ALA A 253 -23.92 14.47 -15.65
C ALA A 253 -24.96 14.08 -14.59
N GLU A 254 -25.03 12.81 -14.20
CA GLU A 254 -25.96 12.27 -13.19
C GLU A 254 -25.48 12.50 -11.73
N LYS A 255 -24.92 13.67 -11.44
CA LYS A 255 -24.25 13.99 -10.16
C LYS A 255 -25.05 13.64 -8.90
N LYS A 256 -26.38 13.80 -8.93
CA LYS A 256 -27.25 13.48 -7.79
C LYS A 256 -27.29 11.98 -7.52
N ALA A 257 -27.39 11.15 -8.56
CA ALA A 257 -27.44 9.70 -8.44
C ALA A 257 -26.10 9.15 -7.97
N LEU A 258 -24.99 9.63 -8.55
CA LEU A 258 -23.63 9.29 -8.12
C LEU A 258 -23.38 9.61 -6.64
N LYS A 259 -23.74 10.82 -6.20
CA LYS A 259 -23.62 11.21 -4.78
C LYS A 259 -24.47 10.35 -3.85
N LYS A 260 -25.66 9.94 -4.27
CA LYS A 260 -26.52 9.03 -3.48
C LYS A 260 -25.85 7.66 -3.33
N ALA A 261 -25.30 7.11 -4.41
CA ALA A 261 -24.60 5.82 -4.40
C ALA A 261 -23.38 5.86 -3.48
N TRP A 262 -22.53 6.89 -3.55
CA TRP A 262 -21.36 7.05 -2.68
C TRP A 262 -21.69 7.35 -1.21
N ALA A 263 -22.90 7.80 -0.91
CA ALA A 263 -23.36 8.04 0.45
C ALA A 263 -23.98 6.79 1.12
N GLY A 264 -23.78 5.60 0.56
CA GLY A 264 -24.34 4.34 1.06
C GLY A 264 -25.78 4.08 0.60
N GLY A 265 -26.25 4.81 -0.43
CA GLY A 265 -27.53 4.54 -1.08
C GLY A 265 -27.46 3.38 -2.08
N GLU A 266 -28.47 3.28 -2.95
CA GLU A 266 -28.50 2.27 -4.01
C GLU A 266 -27.28 2.39 -4.94
N PRO A 267 -26.63 1.27 -5.31
CA PRO A 267 -25.55 1.27 -6.29
C PRO A 267 -26.01 1.87 -7.62
N PHE A 268 -25.15 2.70 -8.20
CA PHE A 268 -25.35 3.27 -9.51
C PHE A 268 -24.80 2.32 -10.57
N ALA A 269 -25.59 2.05 -11.61
CA ALA A 269 -25.18 1.28 -12.77
C ALA A 269 -25.76 1.93 -14.04
N ARG A 270 -24.93 2.14 -15.05
CA ARG A 270 -25.35 2.60 -16.38
C ARG A 270 -24.60 1.85 -17.45
N THR A 271 -25.35 1.43 -18.46
CA THR A 271 -24.82 0.91 -19.71
C THR A 271 -25.15 1.92 -20.79
N LEU A 272 -24.14 2.36 -21.53
CA LEU A 272 -24.24 3.38 -22.56
C LEU A 272 -23.60 2.84 -23.84
N THR A 273 -24.31 3.00 -24.96
CA THR A 273 -23.70 2.84 -26.28
C THR A 273 -23.16 4.20 -26.73
N VAL A 274 -21.88 4.26 -27.06
CA VAL A 274 -21.19 5.47 -27.51
C VAL A 274 -20.60 5.27 -28.90
N SER A 275 -20.74 6.28 -29.75
CA SER A 275 -20.15 6.31 -31.09
C SER A 275 -18.67 6.71 -31.00
N THR A 276 -17.76 5.79 -31.34
CA THR A 276 -16.32 6.03 -31.44
C THR A 276 -15.87 6.15 -32.90
N ALA A 277 -14.60 6.49 -33.13
CA ALA A 277 -14.00 6.48 -34.48
C ALA A 277 -14.14 5.12 -35.19
N GLU A 278 -14.05 4.03 -34.43
CA GLU A 278 -14.10 2.64 -34.92
C GLU A 278 -15.48 1.99 -34.69
N GLY A 279 -16.55 2.81 -34.60
CA GLY A 279 -17.94 2.38 -34.51
C GLY A 279 -18.53 2.44 -33.09
N GLU A 280 -19.71 1.84 -32.93
CA GLU A 280 -20.41 1.84 -31.65
C GLU A 280 -19.73 0.92 -30.63
N VAL A 281 -19.58 1.39 -29.40
CA VAL A 281 -19.03 0.64 -28.27
C VAL A 281 -20.01 0.73 -27.11
N GLU A 282 -20.34 -0.41 -26.50
CA GLU A 282 -21.14 -0.45 -25.28
C GLU A 282 -20.21 -0.42 -24.05
N VAL A 283 -20.45 0.52 -23.15
CA VAL A 283 -19.67 0.71 -21.92
C VAL A 283 -20.62 0.66 -20.73
N THR A 284 -20.34 -0.23 -19.79
CA THR A 284 -21.04 -0.29 -18.51
C THR A 284 -20.17 0.28 -17.39
N LEU A 285 -20.73 1.22 -16.63
CA LEU A 285 -20.10 1.87 -15.48
C LEU A 285 -20.94 1.63 -14.23
N ARG A 286 -20.32 1.07 -13.18
CA ARG A 286 -20.94 0.79 -11.88
C ARG A 286 -20.18 1.45 -10.75
N THR A 287 -20.89 2.02 -9.77
CA THR A 287 -20.28 2.60 -8.56
C THR A 287 -21.23 2.55 -7.36
N PRO A 288 -20.77 2.37 -6.11
CA PRO A 288 -19.37 2.08 -5.72
C PRO A 288 -18.88 0.77 -6.31
N TYR A 289 -17.63 0.73 -6.75
CA TYR A 289 -16.95 -0.53 -7.05
C TYR A 289 -16.61 -1.22 -5.72
N ALA A 290 -17.64 -1.70 -5.03
CA ALA A 290 -17.46 -2.65 -3.96
C ALA A 290 -17.24 -4.02 -4.60
N ARG A 291 -16.33 -4.84 -4.05
CA ARG A 291 -16.54 -6.30 -4.13
C ARG A 291 -18.00 -6.49 -3.78
N MET A 292 -18.76 -7.19 -4.62
CA MET A 292 -20.03 -7.74 -4.17
C MET A 292 -19.67 -8.34 -2.81
N PRO A 293 -20.28 -7.90 -1.68
CA PRO A 293 -20.02 -8.57 -0.44
C PRO A 293 -20.18 -10.04 -0.78
N LEU A 294 -19.19 -10.85 -0.46
CA LEU A 294 -19.45 -12.25 -0.29
C LEU A 294 -20.54 -12.26 0.78
N VAL A 295 -21.79 -12.19 0.34
CA VAL A 295 -22.92 -12.74 1.05
C VAL A 295 -22.61 -14.21 0.96
N PHE A 296 -21.69 -14.64 1.82
CA PHE A 296 -21.58 -16.02 2.17
C PHE A 296 -22.98 -16.35 2.66
N ASP A 297 -23.69 -17.11 1.82
CA ASP A 297 -24.87 -17.79 2.24
C ASP A 297 -24.56 -18.35 3.63
N ALA A 298 -25.45 -18.10 4.61
CA ALA A 298 -25.28 -18.60 5.96
C ALA A 298 -25.03 -20.12 5.99
N SER A 299 -25.29 -20.83 4.88
CA SER A 299 -24.96 -22.22 4.62
C SER A 299 -23.48 -22.55 4.32
N HIS A 300 -22.61 -21.59 4.01
CA HIS A 300 -21.19 -21.82 3.72
C HIS A 300 -20.34 -21.94 5.01
N ASP A 301 -19.39 -22.89 4.97
CA ASP A 301 -18.56 -23.28 6.11
C ASP A 301 -17.41 -22.26 6.35
N LEU A 302 -17.71 -21.20 7.11
CA LEU A 302 -16.73 -20.18 7.52
C LEU A 302 -15.43 -20.76 8.12
N LEU A 303 -15.51 -21.90 8.82
CA LEU A 303 -14.30 -22.53 9.37
C LEU A 303 -13.45 -23.18 8.28
N ALA A 304 -14.08 -23.75 7.24
CA ALA A 304 -13.35 -24.30 6.11
C ALA A 304 -12.59 -23.20 5.35
N ASP A 305 -13.19 -22.04 5.16
CA ASP A 305 -12.55 -20.91 4.47
C ASP A 305 -11.42 -20.30 5.31
N LEU A 306 -11.65 -20.09 6.61
CA LEU A 306 -10.59 -19.66 7.55
C LEU A 306 -9.45 -20.70 7.64
N ALA A 307 -9.74 -22.00 7.55
CA ALA A 307 -8.73 -23.05 7.54
C ALA A 307 -7.98 -23.12 6.21
N ALA A 308 -8.65 -22.85 5.08
CA ALA A 308 -8.01 -22.75 3.78
C ALA A 308 -7.06 -21.57 3.73
N LEU A 309 -7.49 -20.41 4.23
CA LEU A 309 -6.68 -19.20 4.29
C LEU A 309 -5.40 -19.40 5.11
N ALA A 310 -5.46 -20.14 6.22
CA ALA A 310 -4.30 -20.47 7.04
C ALA A 310 -3.23 -21.34 6.33
N ARG A 311 -3.55 -21.93 5.16
CA ARG A 311 -2.59 -22.72 4.36
C ARG A 311 -1.82 -21.88 3.35
N HIS A 312 -2.21 -20.62 3.15
CA HIS A 312 -1.54 -19.69 2.23
C HIS A 312 -0.58 -18.79 3.02
N GLU A 313 0.68 -18.74 2.59
CA GLU A 313 1.68 -17.80 3.09
C GLU A 313 2.19 -16.94 1.91
N PRO A 314 2.04 -15.60 1.96
CA PRO A 314 1.40 -14.82 3.03
C PRO A 314 -0.12 -14.99 3.07
N MET A 315 -0.69 -14.82 4.28
CA MET A 315 -2.14 -14.87 4.47
C MET A 315 -2.76 -13.58 3.92
N ASP A 316 -3.78 -13.69 3.06
CA ASP A 316 -4.48 -12.50 2.55
C ASP A 316 -5.28 -11.82 3.69
N ASP A 317 -4.80 -10.65 4.10
CA ASP A 317 -5.34 -9.87 5.21
C ASP A 317 -6.77 -9.36 4.91
N HIS A 318 -7.09 -9.08 3.65
CA HIS A 318 -8.41 -8.56 3.28
C HIS A 318 -9.47 -9.67 3.38
N THR A 319 -9.20 -10.83 2.77
CA THR A 319 -10.07 -12.01 2.90
C THR A 319 -10.18 -12.46 4.35
N ARG A 320 -9.08 -12.42 5.12
CA ARG A 320 -9.10 -12.71 6.56
C ARG A 320 -10.05 -11.79 7.31
N GLN A 321 -9.94 -10.48 7.14
CA GLN A 321 -10.79 -9.51 7.83
C GLN A 321 -12.26 -9.68 7.48
N ALA A 322 -12.59 -9.92 6.20
CA ALA A 322 -13.96 -10.15 5.78
C ALA A 322 -14.57 -11.40 6.46
N LEU A 323 -13.81 -12.50 6.55
CA LEU A 323 -14.24 -13.73 7.22
C LEU A 323 -14.35 -13.55 8.74
N GLU A 324 -13.42 -12.83 9.35
CA GLU A 324 -13.45 -12.51 10.78
C GLU A 324 -14.62 -11.58 11.13
N ASP A 325 -14.94 -10.58 10.30
CA ASP A 325 -16.09 -9.70 10.52
C ASP A 325 -17.41 -10.47 10.38
N ALA A 326 -17.56 -11.32 9.36
CA ALA A 326 -18.72 -12.20 9.24
C ALA A 326 -18.86 -13.15 10.46
N LEU A 327 -17.74 -13.64 10.99
CA LEU A 327 -17.71 -14.46 12.20
C LEU A 327 -18.16 -13.66 13.44
N MET A 328 -17.70 -12.41 13.57
CA MET A 328 -18.08 -11.53 14.68
C MET A 328 -19.53 -11.10 14.62
N GLU A 329 -20.10 -10.88 13.43
CA GLU A 329 -21.53 -10.62 13.25
C GLU A 329 -22.38 -11.81 13.74
N ARG A 330 -21.98 -13.04 13.39
CA ARG A 330 -22.65 -14.26 13.89
C ARG A 330 -22.51 -14.41 15.41
N PHE A 331 -21.33 -14.12 15.96
CA PHE A 331 -21.12 -14.16 17.41
C PHE A 331 -21.98 -13.13 18.13
N ALA A 332 -22.05 -11.89 17.64
CA ALA A 332 -22.86 -10.83 18.23
C ALA A 332 -24.37 -11.15 18.25
N ALA A 333 -24.85 -11.93 17.28
CA ALA A 333 -26.23 -12.42 17.24
C ALA A 333 -26.47 -13.68 18.11
N ALA A 334 -25.42 -14.30 18.64
CA ALA A 334 -25.50 -15.56 19.36
C ALA A 334 -25.88 -15.38 20.85
N PRO A 335 -26.55 -16.36 21.48
CA PRO A 335 -26.87 -16.31 22.91
C PRO A 335 -25.64 -16.13 23.80
N GLU A 336 -24.49 -16.67 23.40
CA GLU A 336 -23.23 -16.57 24.14
C GLU A 336 -22.70 -15.13 24.26
N ALA A 337 -23.09 -14.23 23.36
CA ALA A 337 -22.65 -12.84 23.39
C ALA A 337 -23.55 -11.92 24.23
N GLN A 338 -24.68 -12.42 24.79
CA GLN A 338 -25.63 -11.58 25.53
C GLN A 338 -25.02 -10.89 26.76
N ASP A 339 -24.12 -11.58 27.47
CA ASP A 339 -23.44 -11.06 28.66
C ASP A 339 -22.06 -10.46 28.33
N VAL A 340 -21.71 -10.35 27.04
CA VAL A 340 -20.43 -9.78 26.59
C VAL A 340 -20.65 -8.31 26.23
N GLU A 341 -20.29 -7.41 27.15
CA GLU A 341 -20.40 -5.97 26.93
C GLU A 341 -19.49 -5.47 25.80
N ASP A 342 -18.27 -6.02 25.69
CA ASP A 342 -17.29 -5.68 24.66
C ASP A 342 -16.60 -6.93 24.10
N PRO A 343 -16.84 -7.30 22.82
CA PRO A 343 -16.20 -8.46 22.20
C PRO A 343 -14.79 -8.20 21.67
N HIS A 344 -14.17 -7.03 21.93
CA HIS A 344 -12.86 -6.66 21.40
C HIS A 344 -11.73 -7.66 21.72
N ALA A 345 -11.81 -8.40 22.82
CA ALA A 345 -10.86 -9.46 23.15
C ALA A 345 -10.76 -10.53 22.05
N CYS A 346 -11.86 -10.85 21.37
CA CYS A 346 -11.89 -11.79 20.24
C CYS A 346 -11.07 -11.28 19.06
N ARG A 347 -11.12 -9.98 18.78
CA ARG A 347 -10.33 -9.37 17.69
C ARG A 347 -8.84 -9.37 18.00
N PHE A 348 -8.43 -9.12 19.24
CA PHE A 348 -7.03 -9.27 19.63
C PHE A 348 -6.54 -10.71 19.47
N LEU A 349 -7.36 -11.70 19.85
CA LEU A 349 -7.03 -13.10 19.65
C LEU A 349 -6.79 -13.43 18.17
N MET A 350 -7.73 -13.06 17.29
CA MET A 350 -7.67 -13.35 15.86
C MET A 350 -6.47 -12.65 15.20
N ASP A 351 -6.26 -11.37 15.51
CA ASP A 351 -5.12 -10.59 14.99
C ASP A 351 -3.78 -11.19 15.42
N PHE A 352 -3.64 -11.57 16.70
CA PHE A 352 -2.39 -12.15 17.19
C PHE A 352 -2.14 -13.56 16.66
N ALA A 353 -3.19 -14.38 16.51
CA ALA A 353 -3.08 -15.69 15.91
C ALA A 353 -2.54 -15.61 14.47
N ALA A 354 -3.10 -14.70 13.66
CA ALA A 354 -2.69 -14.55 12.27
C ALA A 354 -1.29 -13.95 12.16
N ASN A 355 -1.07 -12.78 12.77
CA ASN A 355 0.14 -11.98 12.55
C ASN A 355 1.40 -12.52 13.23
N TYR A 356 1.25 -13.33 14.29
CA TYR A 356 2.40 -13.84 15.05
C TYR A 356 2.58 -15.35 14.95
N LEU A 357 1.52 -16.11 14.68
CA LEU A 357 1.55 -17.57 14.69
C LEU A 357 1.13 -18.19 13.35
N GLY A 358 0.71 -17.39 12.35
CA GLY A 358 0.28 -17.91 11.05
C GLY A 358 -1.00 -18.75 11.13
N HIS A 359 -1.86 -18.48 12.12
CA HIS A 359 -3.06 -19.26 12.37
C HIS A 359 -4.32 -18.40 12.33
N THR A 360 -5.41 -18.96 11.77
CA THR A 360 -6.76 -18.45 12.00
C THR A 360 -7.40 -19.17 13.18
N VAL A 361 -8.54 -18.70 13.67
CA VAL A 361 -9.29 -19.40 14.73
C VAL A 361 -9.70 -20.83 14.34
N ALA A 362 -9.80 -21.12 13.04
CA ALA A 362 -10.09 -22.47 12.54
C ALA A 362 -8.91 -23.44 12.70
N SER A 363 -7.66 -22.95 12.70
CA SER A 363 -6.45 -23.78 12.87
C SER A 363 -5.77 -23.61 14.23
N LEU A 364 -6.13 -22.59 15.02
CA LEU A 364 -5.49 -22.28 16.30
C LEU A 364 -5.79 -23.36 17.34
N GLY A 365 -4.74 -24.08 17.76
CA GLY A 365 -4.81 -25.09 18.80
C GLY A 365 -4.63 -24.55 20.22
N ALA A 366 -4.87 -25.39 21.23
CA ALA A 366 -4.76 -25.02 22.64
C ALA A 366 -3.36 -24.52 23.06
N ALA A 367 -2.30 -25.09 22.50
CA ALA A 367 -0.93 -24.67 22.79
C ALA A 367 -0.67 -23.23 22.30
N ASP A 368 -1.14 -22.90 21.10
CA ASP A 368 -0.96 -21.58 20.51
C ASP A 368 -1.93 -20.55 21.09
N LEU A 369 -3.16 -20.95 21.42
CA LEU A 369 -4.06 -20.10 22.22
C LEU A 369 -3.42 -19.71 23.56
N ARG A 370 -2.77 -20.66 24.25
CA ARG A 370 -2.05 -20.37 25.49
C ARG A 370 -0.93 -19.35 25.26
N ARG A 371 -0.22 -19.42 24.13
CA ARG A 371 0.80 -18.42 23.75
C ARG A 371 0.16 -17.06 23.47
N VAL A 372 -0.95 -17.00 22.75
CA VAL A 372 -1.65 -15.74 22.49
C VAL A 372 -2.10 -15.09 23.80
N VAL A 373 -2.85 -15.83 24.62
CA VAL A 373 -3.49 -15.28 25.84
C VAL A 373 -2.47 -14.93 26.92
N PHE A 374 -1.50 -15.81 27.20
CA PHE A 374 -0.60 -15.62 28.36
C PHE A 374 0.78 -15.07 28.01
N GLN A 375 1.12 -14.92 26.72
CA GLN A 375 2.42 -14.36 26.31
C GLN A 375 2.26 -13.15 25.38
N LEU A 376 1.45 -13.24 24.32
CA LEU A 376 1.29 -12.12 23.39
C LEU A 376 0.40 -11.01 23.97
N PHE A 377 -0.73 -11.36 24.60
CA PHE A 377 -1.64 -10.40 25.20
C PHE A 377 -0.94 -9.53 26.26
N PRO A 378 -0.24 -10.09 27.27
CA PRO A 378 0.43 -9.27 28.29
C PRO A 378 1.58 -8.44 27.72
N ARG A 379 2.19 -8.91 26.63
CA ARG A 379 3.29 -8.23 25.95
C ARG A 379 2.84 -7.07 25.07
N LYS A 380 1.65 -7.15 24.47
CA LYS A 380 1.21 -6.26 23.37
C LYS A 380 0.00 -5.40 23.71
N VAL A 381 -0.85 -5.81 24.64
CA VAL A 381 -2.09 -5.09 24.97
C VAL A 381 -1.92 -4.32 26.27
N SER A 382 -2.24 -3.02 26.23
CA SER A 382 -2.24 -2.13 27.38
C SER A 382 -3.63 -2.11 28.03
N ILE A 383 -3.84 -3.03 28.97
CA ILE A 383 -5.03 -3.08 29.84
C ILE A 383 -4.58 -3.29 31.28
N GLU A 384 -5.40 -2.85 32.22
CA GLU A 384 -5.17 -3.08 33.64
C GLU A 384 -5.26 -4.58 33.97
N PRO A 385 -4.47 -5.09 34.93
CA PRO A 385 -4.55 -6.48 35.35
C PRO A 385 -5.95 -6.90 35.81
N SER A 386 -6.73 -5.97 36.38
CA SER A 386 -8.13 -6.20 36.78
C SER A 386 -9.05 -6.57 35.61
N GLU A 387 -8.69 -6.20 34.38
CA GLU A 387 -9.45 -6.54 33.16
C GLU A 387 -9.17 -7.97 32.65
N ALA A 388 -8.35 -8.75 33.36
CA ALA A 388 -8.06 -10.13 32.99
C ALA A 388 -9.32 -11.01 32.94
N SER A 389 -10.30 -10.77 33.81
CA SER A 389 -11.58 -11.50 33.79
C SER A 389 -12.35 -11.20 32.51
N TRP A 390 -12.45 -9.93 32.11
CA TRP A 390 -13.11 -9.53 30.87
C TRP A 390 -12.53 -10.26 29.65
N VAL A 391 -11.20 -10.29 29.51
CA VAL A 391 -10.54 -11.00 28.40
C VAL A 391 -10.90 -12.49 28.42
N VAL A 392 -10.72 -13.16 29.57
CA VAL A 392 -10.93 -14.60 29.68
C VAL A 392 -12.40 -14.97 29.46
N ASP A 393 -13.33 -14.23 30.03
CA ASP A 393 -14.77 -14.52 29.95
C ASP A 393 -15.32 -14.23 28.55
N THR A 394 -14.86 -13.15 27.89
CA THR A 394 -15.17 -12.87 26.48
C THR A 394 -14.69 -13.99 25.56
N LEU A 395 -13.44 -14.45 25.74
CA LEU A 395 -12.90 -15.55 24.92
C LEU A 395 -13.59 -16.89 25.22
N ARG A 396 -14.03 -17.13 26.47
CA ARG A 396 -14.84 -18.32 26.80
C ARG A 396 -16.18 -18.30 26.09
N ALA A 397 -16.88 -17.17 26.09
CA ALA A 397 -18.12 -16.99 25.36
C ALA A 397 -17.92 -17.25 23.86
N PHE A 398 -16.85 -16.67 23.28
CA PHE A 398 -16.51 -16.86 21.88
C PHE A 398 -16.21 -18.32 21.52
N TYR A 399 -15.35 -19.01 22.26
CA TYR A 399 -15.06 -20.42 21.99
C TYR A 399 -16.25 -21.36 22.26
N THR A 400 -17.17 -20.98 23.14
CA THR A 400 -18.43 -21.71 23.35
C THR A 400 -19.35 -21.57 22.13
N PHE A 401 -19.45 -20.37 21.57
CA PHE A 401 -20.13 -20.12 20.29
C PHE A 401 -19.48 -20.91 19.14
N LEU A 402 -18.15 -20.83 18.97
CA LEU A 402 -17.44 -21.56 17.91
C LEU A 402 -17.65 -23.07 18.00
N LYS A 403 -17.77 -23.61 19.22
CA LYS A 403 -18.12 -25.01 19.46
C LYS A 403 -19.54 -25.32 19.03
N ARG A 404 -20.53 -24.54 19.48
CA ARG A 404 -21.96 -24.82 19.29
C ARG A 404 -22.39 -24.56 17.85
N GLU A 405 -22.07 -23.40 17.32
CA GLU A 405 -22.57 -22.91 16.03
C GLU A 405 -21.77 -23.48 14.86
N LEU A 406 -20.43 -23.56 15.01
CA LEU A 406 -19.53 -23.92 13.92
C LEU A 406 -18.85 -25.28 14.11
N GLY A 407 -19.10 -25.99 15.21
CA GLY A 407 -18.55 -27.34 15.41
C GLY A 407 -17.02 -27.39 15.51
N LEU A 408 -16.37 -26.33 16.00
CA LEU A 408 -14.91 -26.24 16.08
C LEU A 408 -14.32 -27.38 16.92
N LYS A 409 -13.60 -28.30 16.28
CA LYS A 409 -13.14 -29.57 16.88
C LYS A 409 -12.23 -29.38 18.09
N GLN A 410 -11.37 -28.36 18.07
CA GLN A 410 -10.42 -28.07 19.13
C GLN A 410 -10.98 -27.14 20.23
N ALA A 411 -12.25 -26.73 20.14
CA ALA A 411 -12.83 -25.77 21.08
C ALA A 411 -12.76 -26.26 22.53
N ASP A 412 -12.98 -27.54 22.79
CA ASP A 412 -12.89 -28.10 24.15
C ASP A 412 -11.48 -27.98 24.75
N ALA A 413 -10.45 -28.23 23.95
CA ALA A 413 -9.07 -28.05 24.37
C ALA A 413 -8.74 -26.57 24.61
N CYS A 414 -9.30 -25.66 23.81
CA CYS A 414 -9.15 -24.22 23.96
C CYS A 414 -9.88 -23.67 25.20
N LEU A 415 -11.11 -24.13 25.45
CA LEU A 415 -11.89 -23.80 26.64
C LEU A 415 -11.18 -24.28 27.92
N ALA A 416 -10.48 -25.43 27.87
CA ALA A 416 -9.66 -25.90 28.99
C ALA A 416 -8.47 -24.96 29.29
N VAL A 417 -7.90 -24.30 28.28
CA VAL A 417 -6.84 -23.28 28.47
C VAL A 417 -7.39 -22.04 29.16
N LEU A 418 -8.63 -21.66 28.82
CA LEU A 418 -9.33 -20.52 29.40
C LEU A 418 -10.01 -20.86 30.73
N GLY A 419 -10.06 -22.12 31.16
CA GLY A 419 -10.71 -22.58 32.39
C GLY A 419 -9.88 -22.38 33.66
N GLY A 420 -10.48 -22.73 34.81
CA GLY A 420 -9.79 -22.79 36.10
C GLY A 420 -9.19 -21.44 36.53
N ASP A 421 -7.87 -21.40 36.70
CA ASP A 421 -7.10 -20.26 37.19
C ASP A 421 -6.64 -19.30 36.08
N ALA A 422 -7.17 -19.42 34.86
CA ALA A 422 -6.80 -18.59 33.71
C ALA A 422 -6.86 -17.08 34.00
N VAL A 423 -7.90 -16.61 34.69
CA VAL A 423 -8.03 -15.19 35.08
C VAL A 423 -6.83 -14.76 35.94
N LYS A 424 -6.54 -15.51 37.03
CA LYS A 424 -5.41 -15.22 37.93
C LYS A 424 -4.07 -15.29 37.21
N LYS A 425 -3.91 -16.23 36.27
CA LYS A 425 -2.70 -16.37 35.46
C LYS A 425 -2.51 -15.19 34.53
N LEU A 426 -3.58 -14.74 33.87
CA LEU A 426 -3.53 -13.59 32.97
C LEU A 426 -3.29 -12.31 33.76
N GLU A 427 -3.98 -12.11 34.88
CA GLU A 427 -3.77 -11.00 35.80
C GLU A 427 -2.31 -10.94 36.28
N ALA A 428 -1.74 -12.05 36.75
CA ALA A 428 -0.34 -12.12 37.16
C ALA A 428 0.63 -11.81 35.99
N ALA A 429 0.29 -12.24 34.78
CA ALA A 429 1.09 -11.96 33.59
C ALA A 429 1.01 -10.48 33.16
N LEU A 430 -0.16 -9.86 33.28
CA LEU A 430 -0.41 -8.43 33.01
C LEU A 430 0.22 -7.52 34.06
N SER A 431 0.30 -7.96 35.31
CA SER A 431 0.95 -7.24 36.42
C SER A 431 2.47 -7.31 36.41
N ASN A 432 3.08 -8.14 35.55
CA ASN A 432 4.52 -8.33 35.51
C ASN A 432 5.18 -7.50 34.39
N PRO A 433 5.93 -6.43 34.71
CA PRO A 433 6.59 -5.59 33.71
C PRO A 433 7.61 -6.35 32.84
N GLY A 434 8.18 -7.45 33.35
CA GLY A 434 9.11 -8.31 32.60
C GLY A 434 8.46 -9.02 31.39
N ASN A 435 7.13 -9.06 31.33
CA ASN A 435 6.40 -9.62 30.19
C ASN A 435 6.07 -8.58 29.11
N PHE A 436 6.34 -7.30 29.34
CA PHE A 436 5.91 -6.22 28.43
C PHE A 436 6.84 -6.12 27.21
N GLY A 437 6.25 -5.82 26.06
CA GLY A 437 7.02 -5.42 24.88
C GLY A 437 7.49 -3.96 25.01
N MET A 438 8.50 -3.58 24.23
CA MET A 438 9.07 -2.21 24.27
C MET A 438 8.00 -1.11 24.15
N ALA A 439 7.07 -1.26 23.19
CA ALA A 439 5.90 -0.40 23.02
C ALA A 439 5.14 -0.15 24.32
N LYS A 440 4.76 -1.25 24.99
CA LYS A 440 3.91 -1.22 26.17
C LYS A 440 4.67 -0.64 27.35
N SER A 441 5.94 -0.98 27.52
CA SER A 441 6.80 -0.39 28.55
C SER A 441 6.91 1.14 28.40
N MET A 442 7.01 1.65 27.16
CA MET A 442 7.02 3.10 26.90
C MET A 442 5.67 3.75 27.25
N VAL A 443 4.55 3.12 26.89
CA VAL A 443 3.21 3.63 27.22
C VAL A 443 2.96 3.63 28.74
N MET A 444 3.32 2.56 29.44
CA MET A 444 3.16 2.48 30.90
C MET A 444 4.04 3.50 31.62
N ALA A 445 5.29 3.68 31.19
CA ALA A 445 6.19 4.67 31.76
C ALA A 445 5.68 6.12 31.55
N GLY A 446 5.06 6.41 30.40
CA GLY A 446 4.42 7.70 30.15
C GLY A 446 3.21 7.95 31.04
N ALA A 447 2.35 6.94 31.22
CA ALA A 447 1.18 7.03 32.09
C ALA A 447 1.57 7.23 33.57
N GLU A 448 2.56 6.47 34.06
CA GLU A 448 3.11 6.62 35.43
C GLU A 448 3.74 8.00 35.65
N ALA A 449 4.36 8.57 34.62
CA ALA A 449 4.90 9.93 34.64
C ALA A 449 3.83 11.03 34.51
N GLY A 450 2.54 10.66 34.47
CA GLY A 450 1.41 11.59 34.43
C GLY A 450 1.09 12.17 33.06
N PHE A 451 1.66 11.60 31.98
CA PHE A 451 1.35 12.01 30.62
C PHE A 451 0.08 11.31 30.12
N ASP A 452 -0.70 12.04 29.32
CA ASP A 452 -1.83 11.46 28.61
C ASP A 452 -1.34 10.61 27.43
N VAL A 453 -1.03 9.35 27.71
CA VAL A 453 -0.54 8.40 26.69
C VAL A 453 -1.62 7.92 25.73
N GLN A 454 -2.88 8.34 25.93
CA GLN A 454 -3.97 8.08 24.99
C GLN A 454 -4.09 9.17 23.91
N SER A 455 -3.45 10.33 24.09
CA SER A 455 -3.34 11.36 23.07
C SER A 455 -1.98 11.36 22.37
N GLN A 456 -1.98 11.73 21.09
CA GLN A 456 -0.74 11.86 20.31
C GLN A 456 0.17 12.93 20.92
N GLU A 457 -0.40 14.03 21.38
CA GLU A 457 0.29 15.15 22.00
C GLU A 457 0.94 14.75 23.34
N GLY A 458 0.24 13.97 24.19
CA GLY A 458 0.81 13.49 25.44
C GLY A 458 1.91 12.43 25.23
N LEU A 459 1.79 11.58 24.20
CA LEU A 459 2.83 10.62 23.84
C LEU A 459 4.09 11.30 23.28
N GLU A 460 3.93 12.32 22.45
CA GLU A 460 5.02 13.13 21.91
C GLU A 460 5.72 13.93 23.01
N ALA A 461 4.96 14.53 23.93
CA ALA A 461 5.51 15.24 25.09
C ALA A 461 6.33 14.31 26.00
N PHE A 462 5.87 13.07 26.22
CA PHE A 462 6.62 12.07 26.97
C PHE A 462 7.92 11.66 26.24
N MET A 463 7.86 11.40 24.94
CA MET A 463 9.05 11.05 24.13
C MET A 463 10.10 12.18 24.14
N GLN A 464 9.65 13.43 24.09
CA GLN A 464 10.53 14.59 24.22
C GLN A 464 11.14 14.69 25.64
N SER A 465 10.37 14.42 26.71
CA SER A 465 10.93 14.42 28.07
C SER A 465 12.00 13.34 28.29
N MET A 466 11.84 12.16 27.68
CA MET A 466 12.82 11.08 27.77
C MET A 466 14.12 11.39 27.03
N SER A 467 14.07 12.16 25.93
CA SER A 467 15.27 12.56 25.18
C SER A 467 16.24 13.44 25.99
N SER A 468 15.80 13.91 27.16
CA SER A 468 16.55 14.82 28.05
C SER A 468 16.94 14.22 29.42
N MET A 469 16.63 12.94 29.70
CA MET A 469 16.95 12.27 30.97
C MET A 469 17.61 10.88 30.76
N PRO A 470 18.39 10.37 31.73
CA PRO A 470 18.83 8.97 31.71
C PRO A 470 17.62 8.03 31.82
N LEU A 471 17.65 6.92 31.08
CA LEU A 471 16.56 5.93 31.05
C LEU A 471 16.26 5.38 32.46
N PRO A 472 14.97 5.23 32.83
CA PRO A 472 14.56 4.60 34.09
C PRO A 472 15.08 3.16 34.22
N ALA A 473 15.35 2.69 35.46
CA ALA A 473 15.84 1.35 35.73
C ALA A 473 14.91 0.20 35.27
N SER A 474 13.65 0.52 34.94
CA SER A 474 12.66 -0.39 34.35
C SER A 474 12.81 -0.60 32.84
N PHE A 475 13.74 0.09 32.17
CA PHE A 475 14.07 -0.14 30.76
C PHE A 475 15.01 -1.35 30.57
N PRO A 476 14.63 -2.37 29.79
CA PRO A 476 15.58 -3.38 29.36
C PRO A 476 16.48 -2.78 28.28
N VAL A 477 17.75 -2.54 28.63
CA VAL A 477 18.79 -2.11 27.69
C VAL A 477 19.37 -3.35 26.97
N PRO A 478 19.32 -3.43 25.62
CA PRO A 478 20.01 -4.48 24.88
C PRO A 478 21.54 -4.33 25.05
N GLY A 479 22.23 -5.35 25.59
CA GLY A 479 23.70 -5.43 25.52
C GLY A 479 24.47 -5.62 26.84
N LEU A 480 23.83 -5.65 28.01
CA LEU A 480 24.48 -6.13 29.24
C LEU A 480 24.10 -7.58 29.53
N PRO A 481 25.07 -8.47 29.82
CA PRO A 481 24.78 -9.89 30.03
C PRO A 481 24.05 -10.10 31.36
N GLN A 482 22.86 -10.70 31.31
CA GLN A 482 22.34 -11.48 32.43
C GLN A 482 22.66 -12.97 32.23
N PRO A 483 22.82 -13.77 33.30
CA PRO A 483 23.29 -15.13 33.18
C PRO A 483 22.20 -16.03 32.57
N THR A 484 22.48 -16.50 31.35
CA THR A 484 21.97 -17.72 30.68
C THR A 484 20.45 -17.98 30.73
N SER A 485 19.75 -17.92 29.61
CA SER A 485 19.61 -19.09 28.73
C SER A 485 19.31 -18.71 27.26
N LYS A 486 19.83 -19.54 26.35
CA LYS A 486 19.67 -19.53 24.88
C LYS A 486 18.17 -19.51 24.52
N THR A 487 17.66 -18.77 23.53
CA THR A 487 17.86 -18.93 22.07
C THR A 487 17.34 -17.71 21.29
N ALA A 488 17.83 -17.57 20.06
CA ALA A 488 17.67 -16.47 19.12
C ALA A 488 16.23 -16.18 18.63
N THR A 489 15.88 -14.89 18.48
CA THR A 489 15.32 -14.25 17.27
C THR A 489 14.98 -12.78 17.58
N GLN A 490 15.86 -11.85 17.19
CA GLN A 490 15.58 -10.41 17.19
C GLN A 490 15.83 -9.89 15.78
N GLY A 491 14.81 -9.26 15.18
CA GLY A 491 14.90 -8.68 13.84
C GLY A 491 13.57 -8.14 13.28
N LYS A 492 12.41 -8.62 13.73
CA LYS A 492 11.10 -8.24 13.13
C LYS A 492 10.21 -7.31 13.97
N ALA A 493 10.54 -7.05 15.24
CA ALA A 493 9.62 -6.40 16.18
C ALA A 493 9.57 -4.86 16.11
N ALA A 494 10.64 -4.20 15.68
CA ALA A 494 10.73 -2.73 15.67
C ALA A 494 10.04 -2.08 14.45
N SER A 495 9.95 -2.81 13.33
CA SER A 495 9.24 -2.36 12.11
C SER A 495 7.70 -2.39 12.28
N GLN A 496 7.18 -3.35 13.04
CA GLN A 496 5.72 -3.52 13.22
C GLN A 496 5.09 -2.47 14.16
N GLU A 497 5.87 -1.89 15.08
CA GLU A 497 5.35 -0.93 16.06
C GLU A 497 5.07 0.45 15.44
N LYS A 498 5.86 0.86 14.44
CA LYS A 498 5.57 2.03 13.58
C LYS A 498 4.37 1.79 12.66
N LYS A 499 4.15 0.54 12.24
CA LYS A 499 3.00 0.09 11.42
C LYS A 499 1.66 0.19 12.18
N GLY A 500 1.65 -0.09 13.48
CA GLY A 500 0.45 0.00 14.34
C GLY A 500 -0.04 1.42 14.63
N LYS A 501 0.88 2.36 14.91
CA LYS A 501 0.51 3.75 15.24
C LYS A 501 -0.10 4.51 14.04
N ARG A 502 0.28 4.19 12.80
CA ARG A 502 -0.31 4.79 11.58
C ARG A 502 -1.66 4.16 11.19
N LYS A 503 -1.88 2.86 11.44
CA LYS A 503 -3.20 2.20 11.27
C LYS A 503 -4.25 2.71 12.27
N ALA A 504 -3.86 3.05 13.49
CA ALA A 504 -4.76 3.65 14.49
C ALA A 504 -5.26 5.06 14.07
N ALA A 505 -4.41 5.87 13.43
CA ALA A 505 -4.81 7.17 12.89
C ALA A 505 -5.77 7.06 11.67
N ARG A 506 -5.65 5.99 10.86
CA ARG A 506 -6.57 5.68 9.75
C ARG A 506 -7.92 5.15 10.25
N SER A 507 -7.92 4.36 11.33
CA SER A 507 -9.12 3.85 12.03
C SER A 507 -9.92 4.96 12.72
N ALA A 508 -9.24 5.91 13.40
CA ALA A 508 -9.91 7.01 14.11
C ALA A 508 -10.65 7.99 13.17
N ARG A 509 -10.19 8.17 11.92
CA ARG A 509 -10.88 9.01 10.92
C ARG A 509 -12.10 8.33 10.28
N ARG A 510 -12.22 6.99 10.39
CA ARG A 510 -13.39 6.20 9.97
C ARG A 510 -14.51 6.13 11.04
N LYS A 511 -14.29 6.60 12.27
CA LYS A 511 -15.29 6.53 13.38
C LYS A 511 -16.23 7.74 13.50
N ASN A 512 -16.03 8.81 12.73
CA ASN A 512 -16.94 9.98 12.70
C ASN A 512 -17.85 10.02 11.45
N ARG A 513 -18.15 8.86 10.86
CA ARG A 513 -19.19 8.75 9.83
C ARG A 513 -19.99 7.47 9.95
#